data_AF-A0A351X261-F1
#
_entry.id   AF-A0A351X261-F1
#
_cell.length_a   1.000
_cell.length_b   1.000
_cell.length_c   1.000
_cell.angle_alpha   90.00
_cell.angle_beta   90.00
_cell.angle_gamma   90.00
#
_symmetry.space_group_name_H-M   'P 1'
#
loop_
_entity.id
_entity.type
_entity.pdbx_description
1 polymer ?
#
loop_
_entity_poly.entity_id
_entity_poly.type
_entity_poly.pdbx_seq_one_letter_code
_entity_poly.pdbx_strand_id
1 'polypeptide(L)'
;MFLLPFRMFVGGSIGNGKQYISWIHINDEVNAITYLINNRDASGSFNLMSPQPVRNADLGRMIGRVLHRPYWFPVPAFAMRLALGELSTVVLDSWRGVPTRLSNLGFQFTFENAESALQDLVG
;
A
#
# COMPACT_ATOMS: atom_id res chain seq x y z
N MET A 1 6.71 5.29 -6.48
CA MET A 1 6.53 6.66 -5.94
C MET A 1 6.99 6.81 -4.49
N PHE A 2 6.52 5.96 -3.56
CA PHE A 2 6.89 6.05 -2.14
C PHE A 2 8.38 5.85 -1.82
N LEU A 3 9.15 5.14 -2.64
CA LEU A 3 10.54 4.76 -2.33
C LEU A 3 11.57 5.87 -2.60
N LEU A 4 11.31 6.77 -3.55
CA LEU A 4 12.29 7.76 -4.00
C LEU A 4 12.74 8.71 -2.87
N PRO A 5 11.83 9.30 -2.06
CA PRO A 5 12.23 10.14 -0.93
C PRO A 5 13.15 9.43 0.07
N PHE A 6 12.90 8.13 0.32
CA PHE A 6 13.72 7.33 1.23
C PHE A 6 15.10 7.04 0.66
N ARG A 7 15.20 6.73 -0.64
CA ARG A 7 16.49 6.57 -1.32
C ARG A 7 17.32 7.85 -1.31
N MET A 8 16.66 9.01 -1.29
CA MET A 8 17.28 10.34 -1.15
C MET A 8 17.45 10.80 0.31
N PHE A 9 17.21 9.94 1.31
CA PHE A 9 17.32 10.25 2.76
C PHE A 9 16.35 11.34 3.29
N VAL A 10 15.32 11.69 2.51
CA VAL A 10 14.27 12.67 2.87
C VAL A 10 12.90 12.01 3.03
N GLY A 11 12.88 10.77 3.55
CA GLY A 11 11.66 10.04 3.88
C GLY A 11 11.02 10.56 5.17
N GLY A 12 9.68 10.60 5.20
CA GLY A 12 8.93 10.97 6.40
C GLY A 12 7.42 11.00 6.18
N SER A 13 6.69 11.51 7.17
CA SER A 13 5.22 11.49 7.16
C SER A 13 4.63 12.44 6.14
N ILE A 14 3.64 11.98 5.38
CA ILE A 14 2.89 12.84 4.45
C ILE A 14 1.60 13.31 5.13
N GLY A 15 1.39 14.63 5.18
CA GLY A 15 0.25 15.22 5.88
C GLY A 15 0.25 14.88 7.37
N ASN A 16 -0.88 14.38 7.90
CA ASN A 16 -0.98 13.94 9.30
C ASN A 16 -0.55 12.47 9.53
N GLY A 17 -0.23 11.74 8.45
CA GLY A 17 0.20 10.34 8.50
C GLY A 17 -0.86 9.31 8.93
N LYS A 18 -2.09 9.73 9.26
CA LYS A 18 -3.17 8.86 9.75
C LYS A 18 -3.99 8.21 8.64
N GLN A 19 -3.83 8.68 7.40
CA GLN A 19 -4.56 8.13 6.26
C GLN A 19 -4.24 6.64 6.10
N TYR A 20 -5.28 5.83 5.86
CA TYR A 20 -5.11 4.42 5.53
C TYR A 20 -4.76 4.26 4.05
N ILE A 21 -3.91 3.26 3.80
CA ILE A 21 -3.53 2.80 2.49
C ILE A 21 -3.92 1.33 2.39
N SER A 22 -4.87 1.03 1.51
CA SER A 22 -5.09 -0.32 0.99
C SER A 22 -4.05 -0.59 -0.09
N TRP A 23 -3.28 -1.66 0.08
CA TRP A 23 -2.15 -2.04 -0.76
C TRP A 23 -2.29 -3.51 -1.15
N ILE A 24 -1.58 -3.95 -2.19
CA ILE A 24 -1.45 -5.37 -2.55
C ILE A 24 -0.05 -5.60 -3.11
N HIS A 25 0.50 -6.78 -2.86
CA HIS A 25 1.73 -7.20 -3.53
C HIS A 25 1.43 -7.62 -4.97
N ILE A 26 2.31 -7.30 -5.91
CA ILE A 26 2.07 -7.55 -7.34
C ILE A 26 1.80 -9.04 -7.64
N ASN A 27 2.48 -9.96 -6.95
CA ASN A 27 2.25 -11.39 -7.11
C ASN A 27 0.86 -11.80 -6.61
N ASP A 28 0.39 -11.24 -5.49
CA ASP A 28 -0.94 -11.54 -4.97
C ASP A 28 -2.03 -10.93 -5.85
N GLU A 29 -1.80 -9.79 -6.48
CA GLU A 29 -2.73 -9.20 -7.44
C GLU A 29 -2.91 -10.10 -8.67
N VAL A 30 -1.81 -10.55 -9.27
CA VAL A 30 -1.85 -11.49 -10.42
C VAL A 30 -2.48 -12.82 -10.03
N ASN A 31 -2.13 -13.36 -8.85
CA ASN A 31 -2.70 -14.60 -8.34
C ASN A 31 -4.21 -14.46 -8.06
N ALA A 32 -4.65 -13.34 -7.51
CA ALA A 32 -6.07 -13.09 -7.25
C ALA A 32 -6.87 -12.99 -8.54
N ILE A 33 -6.35 -12.30 -9.56
CA ILE A 33 -6.99 -12.23 -10.89
C ILE A 33 -7.10 -13.64 -11.49
N THR A 34 -6.00 -14.41 -11.45
CA THR A 34 -5.98 -15.78 -11.96
C THR A 34 -6.95 -16.69 -11.19
N TYR A 35 -7.03 -16.53 -9.88
CA TYR A 35 -7.96 -17.25 -9.02
C TYR A 35 -9.43 -16.95 -9.39
N LEU A 36 -9.77 -15.67 -9.54
CA LEU A 36 -11.13 -15.25 -9.88
C LEU A 36 -11.55 -15.70 -11.28
N ILE A 37 -10.64 -15.66 -12.26
CA ILE A 37 -10.92 -16.13 -13.63
C ILE A 37 -11.25 -17.63 -13.65
N ASN A 38 -10.58 -18.41 -12.80
CA ASN A 38 -10.73 -19.87 -12.77
C ASN A 38 -11.81 -20.36 -11.79
N ASN A 39 -12.34 -19.50 -10.93
CA ASN A 39 -13.34 -19.86 -9.94
C ASN A 39 -14.76 -19.55 -10.45
N ARG A 40 -15.56 -20.60 -10.67
CA ARG A 40 -16.94 -20.47 -11.21
C ARG A 40 -17.91 -19.78 -10.25
N ASP A 41 -17.62 -19.77 -8.97
CA ASP A 41 -18.43 -19.09 -7.95
C ASP A 41 -18.09 -17.60 -7.82
N ALA A 42 -17.03 -17.13 -8.50
CA ALA A 42 -16.66 -15.73 -8.53
C ALA A 42 -17.61 -14.94 -9.44
N SER A 43 -18.44 -14.08 -8.83
CA SER A 43 -19.36 -13.20 -9.56
C SER A 43 -19.44 -11.81 -8.94
N GLY A 44 -19.57 -10.76 -9.76
CA GLY A 44 -19.62 -9.36 -9.33
C GLY A 44 -18.25 -8.78 -8.99
N SER A 45 -18.22 -7.70 -8.19
CA SER A 45 -17.00 -6.94 -7.91
C SER A 45 -16.16 -7.52 -6.77
N PHE A 46 -14.83 -7.52 -6.94
CA PHE A 46 -13.87 -7.94 -5.94
C PHE A 46 -12.82 -6.85 -5.70
N ASN A 47 -12.49 -6.65 -4.43
CA ASN A 47 -11.42 -5.76 -4.00
C ASN A 47 -10.11 -6.54 -4.00
N LEU A 48 -9.16 -6.14 -4.86
CA LEU A 48 -7.82 -6.72 -4.90
C LEU A 48 -6.89 -5.88 -4.01
N MET A 49 -6.93 -6.18 -2.72
CA MET A 49 -6.10 -5.54 -1.70
C MET A 49 -5.77 -6.55 -0.61
N SER A 50 -4.64 -6.39 0.05
CA SER A 50 -4.23 -7.16 1.22
C SER A 50 -5.26 -7.00 2.36
N PRO A 51 -5.46 -8.03 3.20
CA PRO A 51 -6.39 -7.99 4.32
C PRO A 51 -6.01 -6.97 5.42
N GLN A 52 -4.78 -6.47 5.42
CA GLN A 52 -4.27 -5.57 6.47
C GLN A 52 -3.89 -4.19 5.89
N PRO A 53 -4.85 -3.25 5.76
CA PRO A 53 -4.55 -1.86 5.43
C PRO A 53 -3.64 -1.24 6.49
N VAL A 54 -2.68 -0.45 6.04
CA VAL A 54 -1.70 0.20 6.92
C VAL A 54 -1.92 1.70 6.95
N ARG A 55 -1.52 2.36 8.04
CA ARG A 55 -1.46 3.83 8.03
C ARG A 55 -0.23 4.27 7.24
N ASN A 56 -0.36 5.40 6.55
CA ASN A 56 0.74 5.97 5.78
C ASN A 56 2.01 6.15 6.63
N ALA A 57 1.88 6.62 7.88
CA ALA A 57 3.03 6.75 8.77
C ALA A 57 3.71 5.42 9.10
N ASP A 58 2.92 4.35 9.26
CA ASP A 58 3.45 3.02 9.56
C ASP A 58 4.15 2.42 8.33
N LEU A 59 3.54 2.58 7.14
CA LEU A 59 4.16 2.22 5.87
C LEU A 59 5.50 2.92 5.66
N GLY A 60 5.55 4.23 5.91
CA GLY A 60 6.78 5.00 5.80
C GLY A 60 7.87 4.50 6.76
N ARG A 61 7.53 4.18 8.01
CA ARG A 61 8.49 3.57 8.94
C ARG A 61 8.96 2.19 8.49
N MET A 62 8.07 1.37 7.93
CA MET A 62 8.44 0.06 7.34
C MET A 62 9.44 0.24 6.19
N ILE A 63 9.17 1.15 5.25
CA ILE A 63 10.08 1.45 4.13
C ILE A 63 11.45 1.90 4.65
N GLY A 64 11.47 2.82 5.63
CA GLY A 64 12.72 3.28 6.25
C GLY A 64 13.52 2.14 6.88
N ARG A 65 12.86 1.22 7.59
CA ARG A 65 13.52 0.04 8.18
C ARG A 65 14.10 -0.88 7.12
N VAL A 66 13.29 -1.29 6.12
CA VAL A 66 13.73 -2.22 5.06
C VAL A 66 14.88 -1.63 4.24
N LEU A 67 14.80 -0.35 3.87
CA LEU A 67 15.85 0.32 3.10
C LEU A 67 17.05 0.77 3.93
N HIS A 68 17.03 0.62 5.26
CA HIS A 68 18.03 1.19 6.17
C HIS A 68 18.21 2.71 5.97
N ARG A 69 17.09 3.44 5.98
CA ARG A 69 17.03 4.90 5.78
C ARG A 69 16.21 5.59 6.87
N PRO A 70 16.55 6.84 7.24
CA PRO A 70 15.84 7.53 8.31
C PRO A 70 14.43 7.95 7.87
N TYR A 71 13.51 7.99 8.84
CA TYR A 71 12.13 8.46 8.67
C TYR A 71 11.91 9.68 9.58
N TRP A 72 12.12 10.88 9.03
CA TRP A 72 12.21 12.10 9.85
C TRP A 72 11.75 13.37 9.14
N PHE A 73 11.54 13.35 7.82
CA PHE A 73 11.25 14.54 7.03
C PHE A 73 9.74 14.65 6.75
N PRO A 74 8.94 15.37 7.58
CA PRO A 74 7.52 15.51 7.33
C PRO A 74 7.29 16.34 6.08
N VAL A 75 6.47 15.82 5.15
CA VAL A 75 6.05 16.54 3.94
C VAL A 75 4.66 17.12 4.17
N PRO A 76 4.51 18.46 4.23
CA PRO A 76 3.21 19.09 4.37
C PRO A 76 2.29 18.75 3.20
N ALA A 77 0.98 18.63 3.49
CA ALA A 77 -0.01 18.31 2.46
C ALA A 77 -0.04 19.33 1.31
N PHE A 78 0.22 20.61 1.59
CA PHE A 78 0.26 21.64 0.54
C PHE A 78 1.44 21.44 -0.42
N ALA A 79 2.60 20.99 0.07
CA ALA A 79 3.76 20.72 -0.77
C ALA A 79 3.48 19.56 -1.73
N MET A 80 2.76 18.52 -1.26
CA MET A 80 2.29 17.44 -2.12
C MET A 80 1.27 17.91 -3.15
N ARG A 81 0.33 18.78 -2.78
CA ARG A 81 -0.65 19.37 -3.70
C ARG A 81 0.03 20.21 -4.79
N LEU A 82 1.09 20.95 -4.46
CA LEU A 82 1.86 21.72 -5.44
C LEU A 82 2.67 20.81 -6.37
N ALA A 83 3.31 19.76 -5.83
CA ALA A 83 4.15 18.87 -6.62
C ALA A 83 3.36 17.91 -7.52
N LEU A 84 2.19 17.45 -7.07
CA LEU A 84 1.42 16.41 -7.74
C LEU A 84 0.08 16.90 -8.32
N GLY A 85 -0.32 18.13 -8.03
CA GLY A 85 -1.62 18.67 -8.44
C GLY A 85 -2.76 17.79 -7.94
N GLU A 86 -3.64 17.39 -8.86
CA GLU A 86 -4.79 16.52 -8.58
C GLU A 86 -4.38 15.11 -8.11
N LEU A 87 -3.21 14.58 -8.54
CA LEU A 87 -2.71 13.28 -8.09
C LEU A 87 -2.35 13.26 -6.59
N SER A 88 -2.29 14.43 -5.95
CA SER A 88 -2.11 14.51 -4.51
C SER A 88 -3.26 13.86 -3.73
N THR A 89 -4.47 13.79 -4.29
CA THR A 89 -5.61 13.11 -3.65
C THR A 89 -5.36 11.63 -3.49
N VAL A 90 -4.72 10.96 -4.46
CA VAL A 90 -4.34 9.53 -4.35
C VAL A 90 -3.46 9.25 -3.14
N VAL A 91 -2.62 10.22 -2.75
CA VAL A 91 -1.71 10.09 -1.60
C VAL A 91 -2.32 10.65 -0.30
N LEU A 92 -3.18 11.65 -0.42
CA LEU A 92 -3.78 12.37 0.71
C LEU A 92 -5.14 11.81 1.12
N ASP A 93 -5.81 11.03 0.29
CA ASP A 93 -7.08 10.39 0.63
C ASP A 93 -6.81 9.14 1.46
N SER A 94 -7.77 8.82 2.34
CA SER A 94 -7.73 7.63 3.15
C SER A 94 -8.77 6.66 2.68
N TRP A 95 -8.30 5.51 2.21
CA TRP A 95 -9.17 4.40 1.93
C TRP A 95 -8.72 3.18 2.74
N ARG A 96 -9.64 2.69 3.56
CA ARG A 96 -9.46 1.48 4.38
C ARG A 96 -10.35 0.37 3.84
N GLY A 97 -10.10 -0.01 2.60
CA GLY A 97 -10.77 -1.16 1.99
C GLY A 97 -10.18 -2.47 2.51
N VAL A 98 -11.00 -3.52 2.54
CA VAL A 98 -10.58 -4.90 2.84
C VAL A 98 -11.17 -5.87 1.80
N PRO A 99 -10.50 -6.99 1.50
CA PRO A 99 -10.89 -7.93 0.44
C PRO A 99 -11.92 -8.97 0.89
N THR A 100 -12.95 -8.58 1.66
CA THR A 100 -13.87 -9.53 2.33
C THR A 100 -14.43 -10.61 1.39
N ARG A 101 -14.89 -10.25 0.19
CA ARG A 101 -15.43 -11.22 -0.77
C ARG A 101 -14.38 -12.18 -1.31
N LEU A 102 -13.16 -11.68 -1.57
CA LEU A 102 -12.06 -12.49 -2.07
C LEU A 102 -11.56 -13.45 -0.99
N SER A 103 -11.46 -12.99 0.26
CA SER A 103 -11.14 -13.83 1.43
C SER A 103 -12.22 -14.87 1.70
N ASN A 104 -13.50 -14.50 1.62
CA ASN A 104 -14.62 -15.44 1.80
C ASN A 104 -14.69 -16.50 0.70
N LEU A 105 -14.20 -16.20 -0.51
CA LEU A 105 -14.02 -17.19 -1.57
C LEU A 105 -12.85 -18.15 -1.30
N GLY A 106 -12.03 -17.92 -0.26
CA GLY A 106 -10.93 -18.80 0.12
C GLY A 106 -9.59 -18.48 -0.56
N PHE A 107 -9.46 -17.33 -1.23
CA PHE A 107 -8.18 -16.89 -1.77
C PHE A 107 -7.15 -16.72 -0.65
N GLN A 108 -5.96 -17.30 -0.86
CA GLN A 108 -4.84 -17.24 0.09
C GLN A 108 -3.85 -16.18 -0.37
N PHE A 109 -3.55 -15.22 0.49
CA PHE A 109 -2.55 -14.18 0.23
C PHE A 109 -1.16 -14.70 0.60
N THR A 110 -0.20 -14.48 -0.29
CA THR A 110 1.22 -14.76 0.00
C THR A 110 1.79 -13.70 0.94
N PHE A 111 1.37 -12.45 0.75
CA PHE A 111 1.84 -11.28 1.48
C PHE A 111 0.70 -10.58 2.23
N GLU A 112 0.42 -11.06 3.44
CA GLU A 112 -0.58 -10.41 4.31
C GLU A 112 -0.02 -9.16 5.03
N ASN A 113 1.30 -9.06 5.15
CA ASN A 113 1.98 -7.97 5.85
C ASN A 113 2.77 -7.08 4.87
N ALA A 114 2.61 -5.77 5.00
CA ALA A 114 3.30 -4.80 4.16
C ALA A 114 4.83 -4.87 4.32
N GLU A 115 5.33 -5.21 5.51
CA GLU A 115 6.77 -5.31 5.77
C GLU A 115 7.40 -6.47 5.00
N SER A 116 6.76 -7.65 4.96
CA SER A 116 7.27 -8.78 4.16
C SER A 116 7.18 -8.51 2.67
N ALA A 117 6.10 -7.85 2.20
CA ALA A 117 5.98 -7.41 0.82
C ALA A 117 7.08 -6.41 0.43
N LEU A 118 7.43 -5.48 1.32
CA LEU A 118 8.53 -4.54 1.08
C LEU A 118 9.88 -5.24 1.06
N GLN A 119 10.11 -6.22 1.93
CA GLN A 119 11.35 -7.02 1.92
C GLN A 119 11.51 -7.78 0.61
N ASP A 120 10.46 -8.38 0.07
CA ASP A 120 10.51 -9.06 -1.23
C ASP A 120 10.85 -8.10 -2.39
N LEU A 121 10.26 -6.90 -2.39
CA LEU A 121 10.41 -5.95 -3.49
C LEU A 121 11.73 -5.17 -3.49
N VAL A 122 12.27 -4.86 -2.30
CA VAL A 122 13.38 -3.91 -2.17
C VAL A 122 14.39 -4.25 -1.07
N GLY A 123 14.21 -5.38 -0.37
CA GLY A 123 15.14 -5.88 0.63
C GLY A 123 16.39 -6.51 0.06
#